data_AF-A0AAW7U8W9-F1
#
_entry.id   AF-A0AAW7U8W9-F1
#
_cell.length_a   1.000
_cell.length_b   1.000
_cell.length_c   1.000
_cell.angle_alpha   90.00
_cell.angle_beta   90.00
_cell.angle_gamma   90.00
#
_symmetry.space_group_name_H-M   'P 1'
#
loop_
_entity.id
_entity.type
_entity.pdbx_description
1 polymer ?
#
loop_
_entity_poly.entity_id
_entity_poly.type
_entity_poly.pdbx_seq_one_letter_code
_entity_poly.pdbx_strand_id
1 'polypeptide(L)'
;MTNIKTENTKQTETKKTPPPPKKCLLAIGYPTDEPLTYRYETIGYFPTKTAAKKEIAERREKQPDLLFLILETNADPRAAVYQKFADALEQ
;
A
#
# COMPACT_ATOMS: atom_id res chain seq x y z
N MET A 1 11.95 25.10 -57.46
CA MET A 1 12.49 25.22 -56.09
C MET A 1 11.32 25.43 -55.16
N THR A 2 10.84 24.38 -54.51
CA THR A 2 9.63 24.43 -53.67
C THR A 2 10.05 24.18 -52.23
N ASN A 3 9.98 25.23 -51.40
CA ASN A 3 10.34 25.19 -49.98
C ASN A 3 9.22 24.53 -49.17
N ILE A 4 9.47 23.37 -48.59
CA ILE A 4 8.56 22.75 -47.61
C ILE A 4 8.97 23.28 -46.23
N LYS A 5 8.17 24.22 -45.72
CA LYS A 5 8.27 24.76 -44.36
C LYS A 5 7.75 23.70 -43.39
N THR A 6 8.64 23.15 -42.57
CA THR A 6 8.33 22.18 -41.52
C THR A 6 7.50 22.87 -40.42
N GLU A 7 6.22 22.54 -40.31
CA GLU A 7 5.39 22.93 -39.17
C GLU A 7 5.75 22.06 -37.97
N ASN A 8 6.27 22.71 -36.93
CA ASN A 8 6.63 22.09 -35.67
C ASN A 8 5.37 21.99 -34.80
N THR A 9 4.72 20.83 -34.78
CA THR A 9 3.53 20.58 -33.96
C THR A 9 3.94 20.46 -32.49
N LYS A 10 3.73 21.53 -31.71
CA LYS A 10 3.83 21.50 -30.24
C LYS A 10 2.86 20.44 -29.70
N GLN A 11 3.40 19.31 -29.24
CA GLN A 11 2.65 18.36 -28.42
C GLN A 11 2.38 19.01 -27.07
N THR A 12 1.11 19.28 -26.79
CA THR A 12 0.61 19.66 -25.47
C THR A 12 0.81 18.50 -24.50
N GLU A 13 1.71 18.68 -23.53
CA GLU A 13 1.87 17.77 -22.40
C GLU A 13 0.54 17.69 -21.63
N THR A 14 -0.17 16.58 -21.78
CA THR A 14 -1.30 16.22 -20.94
C THR A 14 -0.78 16.05 -19.51
N LYS A 15 -1.14 16.99 -18.61
CA LYS A 15 -0.95 16.85 -17.16
C LYS A 15 -1.51 15.50 -16.73
N LYS A 16 -0.62 14.54 -16.45
CA LYS A 16 -0.98 13.23 -15.91
C LYS A 16 -1.67 13.45 -14.57
N THR A 17 -2.96 13.12 -14.48
CA THR A 17 -3.65 13.00 -13.20
C THR A 17 -2.84 12.03 -12.33
N PRO A 18 -2.52 12.37 -11.06
CA PRO A 18 -1.85 11.44 -10.16
C PRO A 18 -2.63 10.13 -10.11
N PRO A 19 -1.96 8.97 -10.13
CA PRO A 19 -2.66 7.70 -10.00
C PRO A 19 -3.47 7.71 -8.69
N PRO A 20 -4.67 7.10 -8.68
CA PRO A 20 -5.48 7.02 -7.48
C PRO A 20 -4.65 6.38 -6.36
N PRO A 21 -4.79 6.85 -5.11
CA PRO A 21 -4.04 6.29 -3.99
C PRO A 21 -4.30 4.79 -3.89
N LYS A 22 -3.20 4.03 -3.77
CA LYS A 22 -3.30 2.58 -3.56
C LYS A 22 -3.84 2.35 -2.15
N LYS A 23 -4.96 1.63 -2.08
CA LYS A 23 -5.41 1.04 -0.82
C LYS A 23 -4.30 0.12 -0.27
N CYS A 24 -4.30 -0.07 1.04
CA CYS A 24 -3.37 -0.98 1.70
C CYS A 24 -4.05 -1.69 2.85
N LEU A 25 -3.56 -2.87 3.20
CA LEU A 25 -3.91 -3.59 4.40
C LEU A 25 -2.90 -3.28 5.50
N LEU A 26 -3.39 -3.11 6.72
CA LEU A 26 -2.56 -3.06 7.91
C LEU A 26 -2.78 -4.34 8.72
N ALA A 27 -1.69 -4.92 9.22
CA ALA A 27 -1.72 -6.01 10.17
C ALA A 27 -0.74 -5.75 11.33
N ILE A 28 -1.05 -6.34 12.49
CA ILE A 28 -0.20 -6.33 13.69
C ILE A 28 0.40 -7.72 13.86
N GLY A 29 1.71 -7.80 14.10
CA GLY A 29 2.40 -9.01 14.51
C GLY A 29 2.59 -9.03 16.02
N TYR A 30 2.03 -10.05 16.67
CA TYR A 30 2.25 -10.36 18.07
C TYR A 30 3.34 -11.42 18.20
N PRO A 31 4.35 -11.23 19.07
CA PRO A 31 5.36 -12.25 19.29
C PRO A 31 4.72 -13.54 19.84
N THR A 32 5.27 -14.68 19.47
CA THR A 32 4.93 -15.98 20.06
C THR A 32 6.06 -16.46 20.98
N ASP A 33 5.87 -17.62 21.63
CA ASP A 33 6.91 -18.24 22.48
C ASP A 33 8.11 -18.74 21.67
N GLU A 34 7.98 -18.86 20.35
CA GLU A 34 9.06 -19.26 19.45
C GLU A 34 9.95 -18.07 19.04
N PRO A 35 11.28 -18.20 19.06
CA PRO A 35 12.19 -17.13 18.68
C PRO A 35 11.92 -16.59 17.27
N LEU A 36 11.77 -15.26 17.16
CA LEU A 36 11.54 -14.54 15.90
C LEU A 36 10.24 -14.92 15.15
N THR A 37 9.30 -15.58 15.82
CA THR A 37 8.01 -15.93 15.27
C THR A 37 6.93 -14.94 15.71
N TYR A 38 6.06 -14.55 14.78
CA TYR A 38 4.97 -13.62 15.02
C TYR A 38 3.64 -14.18 14.50
N ARG A 39 2.60 -14.10 15.32
CA ARG A 39 1.21 -14.30 14.89
C ARG A 39 0.66 -12.96 14.42
N TYR A 40 0.22 -12.91 13.17
CA TYR A 40 -0.34 -11.67 12.63
C TYR A 40 -1.87 -11.64 12.69
N GLU A 41 -2.40 -10.44 12.91
CA GLU A 41 -3.82 -10.13 12.92
C GLU A 41 -4.10 -8.94 11.99
N THR A 42 -5.01 -9.11 11.03
CA THR A 42 -5.40 -8.03 10.12
C THR A 42 -6.21 -6.98 10.86
N ILE A 43 -5.85 -5.71 10.71
CA ILE A 43 -6.58 -4.58 11.29
C ILE A 43 -7.65 -4.04 10.35
N GLY A 44 -7.32 -3.94 9.05
CA GLY A 44 -8.27 -3.44 8.06
C GLY A 44 -7.61 -2.81 6.84
N TYR A 45 -8.49 -2.34 5.96
CA TYR A 45 -8.11 -1.55 4.78
C TYR A 45 -7.93 -0.08 5.12
N PHE A 46 -6.87 0.51 4.58
CA PHE A 46 -6.57 1.93 4.69
C PHE A 46 -6.52 2.54 3.29
N PRO A 47 -7.05 3.77 3.13
CA PRO A 47 -7.11 4.44 1.83
C PRO A 47 -5.73 4.84 1.31
N THR A 48 -4.75 5.03 2.20
CA THR A 48 -3.36 5.36 1.85
C THR A 48 -2.39 4.76 2.87
N LYS A 49 -1.13 4.57 2.45
CA LYS A 49 -0.02 4.22 3.37
C LYS A 49 0.14 5.24 4.50
N THR A 50 -0.11 6.53 4.22
CA THR A 50 -0.04 7.60 5.23
C THR A 50 -1.11 7.41 6.31
N ALA A 51 -2.33 7.06 5.93
CA ALA A 51 -3.41 6.75 6.87
C ALA A 51 -3.05 5.54 7.74
N ALA A 52 -2.49 4.47 7.14
CA ALA A 52 -2.02 3.31 7.89
C ALA A 52 -0.87 3.66 8.86
N LYS A 53 0.08 4.51 8.44
CA LYS A 53 1.16 4.98 9.33
C LYS A 53 0.66 5.80 10.51
N LYS A 54 -0.40 6.59 10.32
CA LYS A 54 -1.02 7.35 11.42
C LYS A 54 -1.62 6.39 12.45
N GLU A 55 -2.37 5.38 12.00
CA GLU A 55 -2.89 4.32 12.86
C GLU A 55 -1.76 3.60 13.64
N ILE A 56 -0.65 3.30 12.98
CA ILE A 56 0.53 2.69 13.65
C ILE A 56 1.06 3.60 14.77
N ALA A 57 1.16 4.91 14.52
CA ALA A 57 1.68 5.85 15.52
C ALA A 57 0.79 5.86 16.78
N GLU A 58 -0.53 5.95 16.60
CA GLU A 58 -1.50 5.93 17.70
C GLU A 58 -1.46 4.62 18.50
N ARG A 59 -1.17 3.49 17.84
CA ARG A 59 -1.02 2.18 18.52
C ARG A 59 0.32 2.03 19.22
N ARG A 60 1.41 2.51 18.62
CA ARG A 60 2.76 2.46 19.21
C ARG A 60 2.87 3.23 20.51
N GLU A 61 2.09 4.30 20.67
CA GLU A 61 2.00 5.02 21.95
C GLU A 61 1.48 4.13 23.09
N LYS A 62 0.61 3.16 22.78
CA LYS A 62 0.03 2.25 23.77
C LYS A 62 0.81 0.94 23.90
N GLN A 63 1.41 0.48 22.80
CA GLN A 63 2.11 -0.80 22.70
C GLN A 63 3.36 -0.65 21.80
N PRO A 64 4.50 -0.21 22.35
CA PRO A 64 5.68 0.16 21.55
C PRO A 64 6.37 -1.04 20.90
N ASP A 65 6.21 -2.23 21.46
CA ASP A 65 6.93 -3.45 21.07
C ASP A 65 6.26 -4.24 19.94
N LEU A 66 5.09 -3.78 19.46
CA LEU A 66 4.39 -4.47 18.37
C LEU A 66 5.07 -4.28 17.01
N LEU A 67 5.05 -5.36 16.24
CA LEU A 67 5.42 -5.33 14.82
C LEU A 67 4.21 -4.92 13.99
N PHE A 68 4.43 -4.10 12.96
CA PHE A 68 3.37 -3.64 12.07
C PHE A 68 3.74 -3.92 10.62
N LEU A 69 2.78 -4.42 9.85
CA LEU A 69 2.94 -4.75 8.44
C LEU A 69 1.94 -3.95 7.61
N ILE A 70 2.43 -3.11 6.69
CA ILE A 70 1.60 -2.44 5.69
C ILE A 70 1.79 -3.17 4.35
N LEU A 71 0.71 -3.73 3.83
CA LEU A 71 0.68 -4.41 2.54
C LEU A 71 -0.04 -3.52 1.54
N GLU A 72 0.72 -2.92 0.61
CA GLU A 72 0.13 -2.17 -0.49
C GLU A 72 -0.63 -3.13 -1.42
N THR A 73 -1.80 -2.72 -1.92
CA THR A 73 -2.53 -3.51 -2.90
C THR A 73 -1.65 -3.69 -4.14
N ASN A 74 -1.15 -4.91 -4.32
CA ASN A 74 -0.52 -5.32 -5.57
C ASN A 74 -1.60 -6.00 -6.42
N ALA A 75 -1.72 -5.56 -7.66
CA ALA A 75 -2.57 -6.21 -8.66
C ALA A 75 -2.01 -7.57 -9.11
N ASP A 76 -0.94 -8.06 -8.50
CA ASP A 76 -0.40 -9.39 -8.80
C ASP A 76 -1.20 -10.44 -8.00
N PRO A 77 -2.03 -11.28 -8.66
CA PRO A 77 -2.77 -12.35 -8.00
C PRO A 77 -1.86 -13.39 -7.31
N ARG A 78 -0.54 -13.35 -7.55
CA ARG A 78 0.45 -14.18 -6.84
C ARG A 78 0.89 -13.58 -5.51
N ALA A 79 0.37 -12.42 -5.11
CA ALA A 79 0.62 -11.82 -3.79
C ALA A 79 -0.13 -12.60 -2.68
N ALA A 80 0.23 -13.87 -2.49
CA ALA A 80 -0.43 -14.79 -1.56
C ALA A 80 -0.48 -14.25 -0.12
N VAL A 81 0.52 -13.45 0.29
CA VAL A 81 0.51 -12.78 1.58
C VAL A 81 -0.63 -11.76 1.66
N TYR A 82 -0.77 -10.87 0.68
CA TYR A 82 -1.85 -9.89 0.66
C TYR A 82 -3.22 -10.55 0.71
N GLN A 83 -3.44 -11.59 -0.10
CA GLN A 83 -4.72 -12.29 -0.15
C GLN A 83 -5.06 -12.96 1.19
N LYS A 84 -4.10 -13.63 1.85
CA LYS A 84 -4.32 -14.21 3.19
C LYS A 84 -4.80 -13.19 4.21
N PHE A 85 -4.23 -11.98 4.20
CA PHE A 85 -4.64 -10.91 5.10
C PHE A 85 -6.00 -10.32 4.71
N ALA A 86 -6.29 -10.22 3.41
CA ALA A 86 -7.58 -9.77 2.88
C ALA A 86 -8.72 -10.73 3.29
N ASP A 87 -8.53 -12.03 3.07
CA ASP A 87 -9.52 -13.08 3.38
C ASP A 87 -9.86 -13.11 4.87
N ALA A 88 -8.89 -12.80 5.75
CA ALA A 88 -9.10 -12.74 7.19
C ALA A 88 -10.02 -11.60 7.65
N LEU A 89 -10.31 -10.61 6.79
CA LEU A 89 -11.29 -9.54 7.08
C LEU A 89 -12.72 -9.88 6.65
N GLU A 90 -12.89 -10.91 5.82
CA GLU A 90 -14.19 -11.31 5.27
C GLU A 90 -14.85 -12.47 6.05
N GLN A 91 -14.19 -12.96 7.11
CA GLN A 91 -14.66 -14.02 8.00
C GLN A 91 -15.41 -13.47 9.21
#